data_AF-A0A419F828-F1
#
_entry.id   AF-A0A419F828-F1
#
_cell.length_a   1.000
_cell.length_b   1.000
_cell.length_c   1.000
_cell.angle_alpha   90.00
_cell.angle_beta   90.00
_cell.angle_gamma   90.00
#
_symmetry.space_group_name_H-M   'P 1'
#
loop_
_entity.id
_entity.type
_entity.pdbx_description
1 polymer ?
#
loop_
_entity_poly.entity_id
_entity_poly.type
_entity_poly.pdbx_seq_one_letter_code
_entity_poly.pdbx_strand_id
1 'polypeptide(L)'
;MMASQFVVDNQGVGMYPTLSMKVDTSADRDFSQTDLDANLTAGVVSDSNEAGMGAAGDKLFGKVVAVSAETDANGIPLTCTVQAGGVARFKYNTAAAPDLNQMVEVDGAGKVRVASAVDAFAPGGHKMRGVVIARDTTNETVDVWLG
;
A
#
# COMPACT_ATOMS: atom_id res chain seq x y z
N MET A 1 31.93 3.76 14.91
CA MET A 1 31.34 3.70 13.56
C MET A 1 30.26 2.64 13.62
N MET A 2 28.99 3.02 13.76
CA MET A 2 27.89 2.05 13.66
C MET A 2 27.67 1.77 12.17
N ALA A 3 27.81 0.51 11.76
CA ALA A 3 27.29 0.07 10.47
C ALA A 3 25.77 0.23 10.51
N SER A 4 25.17 0.91 9.54
CA SER A 4 23.72 0.99 9.40
C SER A 4 23.20 -0.39 9.03
N GLN A 5 22.87 -1.19 10.05
CA GLN A 5 22.32 -2.54 9.98
C GLN A 5 21.03 -2.68 9.16
N PHE A 6 20.44 -1.57 8.70
CA PHE A 6 19.11 -1.53 8.08
C PHE A 6 19.13 -1.01 6.64
N VAL A 7 20.12 -1.40 5.82
CA VAL A 7 19.93 -1.36 4.37
C VAL A 7 19.09 -2.58 4.01
N VAL A 8 17.76 -2.40 4.02
CA VAL A 8 16.82 -3.40 3.49
C VAL A 8 16.99 -3.44 1.98
N ASP A 9 17.76 -4.43 1.51
CA ASP A 9 17.83 -4.84 0.12
C ASP A 9 17.04 -6.13 -0.01
N ASN A 10 15.97 -6.11 -0.81
CA ASN A 10 15.14 -7.30 -1.02
C ASN A 10 15.88 -8.41 -1.81
N GLN A 11 17.12 -8.18 -2.25
CA GLN A 11 17.97 -9.09 -3.03
C GLN A 11 17.31 -9.58 -4.33
N GLY A 12 16.21 -8.95 -4.76
CA GLY A 12 15.30 -9.50 -5.78
C GLY A 12 14.57 -10.79 -5.36
N VAL A 13 14.74 -11.25 -4.12
CA VAL A 13 14.14 -12.48 -3.57
C VAL A 13 12.96 -12.09 -2.68
N GLY A 14 11.91 -11.56 -3.28
CA GLY A 14 10.62 -11.49 -2.60
C GLY A 14 10.17 -12.90 -2.23
N MET A 15 9.94 -13.17 -0.94
CA MET A 15 9.36 -14.44 -0.52
C MET A 15 7.92 -14.44 -0.97
N TYR A 16 7.68 -15.01 -2.15
CA TYR A 16 6.43 -14.91 -2.88
C TYR A 16 5.22 -15.21 -1.98
N PRO A 17 4.17 -14.34 -1.94
CA PRO A 17 3.95 -13.11 -2.71
C PRO A 17 4.27 -11.81 -1.94
N THR A 18 5.13 -11.87 -0.91
CA THR A 18 5.40 -10.77 0.02
C THR A 18 6.80 -10.19 -0.13
N LEU A 19 6.91 -8.87 0.10
CA LEU A 19 8.15 -8.10 0.05
C LEU A 19 8.35 -7.41 1.40
N SER A 20 9.55 -7.53 1.98
CA SER A 20 9.93 -6.72 3.13
C SER A 20 10.44 -5.36 2.66
N MET A 21 9.89 -4.28 3.21
CA MET A 21 10.19 -2.90 2.84
C MET A 21 10.40 -2.06 4.10
N LYS A 22 11.12 -0.93 3.99
CA LYS A 22 11.14 0.10 5.03
C LYS A 22 9.79 0.79 5.10
N VAL A 23 9.41 1.31 6.26
CA VAL A 23 8.22 2.16 6.40
C VAL A 23 8.61 3.61 6.11
N ASP A 24 7.78 4.33 5.36
CA ASP A 24 7.88 5.79 5.19
C ASP A 24 7.68 6.44 6.56
N THR A 25 8.66 7.21 7.02
CA THR A 25 8.62 7.89 8.32
C THR A 25 8.12 9.33 8.22
N SER A 26 7.72 9.76 7.02
CA SER A 26 7.06 11.05 6.81
C SER A 26 5.73 11.10 7.55
N ALA A 27 5.39 12.27 8.08
CA ALA A 27 4.16 12.46 8.85
C ALA A 27 2.92 11.97 8.08
N ASP A 28 2.10 11.18 8.76
CA ASP A 28 0.82 10.64 8.27
C ASP A 28 0.93 9.71 7.05
N ARG A 29 2.12 9.16 6.76
CA ARG A 29 2.35 8.21 5.66
C ARG A 29 2.86 6.87 6.13
N ASP A 30 3.13 6.72 7.42
CA ASP A 30 3.63 5.50 8.02
C ASP A 30 2.56 4.42 8.16
N PHE A 31 2.96 3.25 8.66
CA PHE A 31 2.04 2.19 9.06
C PHE A 31 2.33 1.78 10.49
N SER A 32 1.33 1.89 11.35
CA SER A 32 1.37 1.36 12.71
C SER A 32 0.61 0.03 12.83
N GLN A 33 0.80 -0.70 13.93
CA GLN A 33 -0.02 -1.88 14.22
C GLN A 33 -1.51 -1.51 14.34
N THR A 34 -1.83 -0.32 14.85
CA THR A 34 -3.20 0.20 14.95
C THR A 34 -3.85 0.35 13.57
N ASP A 35 -3.09 0.79 12.57
CA ASP A 35 -3.60 0.93 11.19
C ASP A 35 -3.92 -0.43 10.59
N LEU A 36 -3.06 -1.42 10.82
CA LEU A 36 -3.29 -2.79 10.38
C LEU A 36 -4.52 -3.41 11.05
N ASP A 37 -4.70 -3.19 12.36
CA ASP A 37 -5.87 -3.65 13.11
C ASP A 37 -7.17 -2.97 12.60
N ALA A 38 -7.05 -1.73 12.12
CA ALA A 38 -8.13 -1.00 11.47
C ALA A 38 -8.31 -1.35 9.96
N ASN A 39 -7.47 -2.23 9.41
CA ASN A 39 -7.40 -2.62 8.00
C ASN A 39 -7.14 -1.43 7.04
N LEU A 40 -6.34 -0.46 7.48
CA LEU A 40 -5.82 0.68 6.72
C LEU A 40 -4.47 0.30 6.07
N THR A 41 -4.53 -0.65 5.13
CA THR A 41 -3.36 -1.39 4.65
C THR A 41 -2.96 -1.08 3.20
N ALA A 42 -3.63 -0.14 2.52
CA ALA A 42 -3.27 0.23 1.16
C ALA A 42 -1.95 1.02 1.17
N GLY A 43 -0.95 0.53 0.43
CA GLY A 43 0.37 1.14 0.40
C GLY A 43 0.88 1.44 -1.00
N VAL A 44 1.80 2.38 -1.06
CA VAL A 44 2.57 2.80 -2.25
C VAL A 44 4.05 2.51 -2.04
N VAL A 45 4.84 2.56 -3.11
CA VAL A 45 6.30 2.68 -2.98
C VAL A 45 6.61 4.18 -2.83
N SER A 46 7.03 4.61 -1.64
CA SER A 46 7.31 6.03 -1.34
C SER A 46 8.71 6.45 -1.78
N ASP A 47 9.69 5.56 -1.62
CA ASP A 47 11.08 5.70 -2.06
C ASP A 47 11.72 4.30 -2.27
N SER A 48 13.04 4.26 -2.44
CA SER A 48 13.86 3.08 -2.69
C SER A 48 13.70 2.01 -1.60
N ASN A 49 12.92 0.97 -1.93
CA ASN A 49 12.52 -0.11 -1.00
C ASN A 49 11.78 0.41 0.25
N GLU A 50 11.02 1.50 0.10
CA GLU A 50 10.21 2.09 1.16
C GLU A 50 8.73 2.07 0.77
N ALA A 51 7.87 1.80 1.75
CA ALA A 51 6.43 1.78 1.59
C ALA A 51 5.73 2.69 2.61
N GLY A 52 4.73 3.42 2.13
CA GLY A 52 3.88 4.30 2.95
C GLY A 52 2.44 4.31 2.45
N MET A 53 1.53 4.98 3.16
CA MET A 53 0.13 5.16 2.77
C MET A 53 -0.02 6.01 1.50
N GLY A 54 0.99 6.82 1.17
CA GLY A 54 0.99 7.67 -0.02
C GLY A 54 0.10 8.90 0.12
N ALA A 55 -0.12 9.61 -0.99
CA ALA A 55 -1.10 10.67 -1.10
C ALA A 55 -2.29 10.21 -1.94
N ALA A 56 -3.44 10.86 -1.78
CA ALA A 56 -4.63 10.55 -2.56
C ALA A 56 -4.35 10.66 -4.07
N GLY A 57 -4.55 9.57 -4.80
CA GLY A 57 -4.26 9.51 -6.24
C GLY A 57 -2.93 8.86 -6.62
N ASP A 58 -2.12 8.47 -5.63
CA ASP A 58 -0.91 7.71 -5.88
C ASP A 58 -1.25 6.27 -6.30
N LYS A 59 -0.30 5.67 -7.04
CA LYS A 59 -0.45 4.31 -7.56
C LYS A 59 -0.39 3.30 -6.43
N LEU A 60 -1.45 2.48 -6.31
CA LEU A 60 -1.46 1.34 -5.40
C LEU A 60 -0.29 0.40 -5.70
N PHE A 61 0.55 0.14 -4.69
CA PHE A 61 1.60 -0.86 -4.79
C PHE A 61 1.16 -2.22 -4.25
N GLY A 62 0.40 -2.26 -3.16
CA GLY A 62 -0.05 -3.52 -2.59
C GLY A 62 -0.70 -3.37 -1.22
N LYS A 63 -0.85 -4.50 -0.53
CA LYS A 63 -1.39 -4.56 0.82
C LYS A 63 -0.27 -4.75 1.84
N VAL A 64 -0.18 -3.87 2.82
CA VAL A 64 0.63 -4.12 4.02
C VAL A 64 -0.04 -5.19 4.87
N VAL A 65 0.66 -6.29 5.13
CA VAL A 65 0.12 -7.45 5.87
C VAL A 65 0.74 -7.61 7.26
N ALA A 66 1.90 -6.98 7.51
CA ALA A 66 2.56 -6.96 8.81
C ALA A 66 3.48 -5.74 8.92
N VAL A 67 3.72 -5.29 10.14
CA VAL A 67 4.75 -4.31 10.50
C VAL A 67 5.68 -4.91 11.57
N SER A 68 6.92 -4.45 11.65
CA SER A 68 7.86 -4.92 12.66
C SER A 68 7.50 -4.43 14.06
N ALA A 69 7.80 -5.24 15.07
CA ALA A 69 7.74 -4.80 16.47
C ALA A 69 8.86 -3.81 16.83
N GLU A 70 9.95 -3.80 16.07
CA GLU A 70 11.01 -2.80 16.20
C GLU A 70 10.52 -1.46 15.63
N THR A 71 10.68 -0.40 16.42
CA THR A 71 10.26 0.96 16.05
C THR A 71 11.45 1.93 16.11
N ASP A 72 11.33 3.04 15.39
CA ASP A 72 12.23 4.18 15.52
C ASP A 72 11.98 4.97 16.83
N ALA A 73 12.67 6.11 16.97
CA ALA A 73 12.55 6.98 18.15
C ALA A 73 11.17 7.65 18.29
N ASN A 74 10.36 7.67 17.23
CA ASN A 74 9.02 8.23 17.20
C ASN A 74 7.94 7.14 17.37
N GLY A 75 8.33 5.87 17.52
CA GLY A 75 7.40 4.74 17.64
C GLY A 75 6.89 4.21 16.30
N ILE A 76 7.48 4.64 15.18
CA ILE A 76 7.13 4.16 13.84
C ILE A 76 7.83 2.81 13.58
N PRO A 77 7.12 1.75 13.18
CA PRO A 77 7.74 0.48 12.81
C PRO A 77 8.84 0.66 11.76
N LEU A 78 10.00 0.00 11.95
CA LEU A 78 11.13 0.14 11.03
C LEU A 78 10.88 -0.50 9.66
N THR A 79 10.13 -1.60 9.64
CA THR A 79 9.86 -2.37 8.40
C THR A 79 8.42 -2.84 8.33
N CYS A 80 7.95 -3.09 7.11
CA CYS A 80 6.67 -3.70 6.83
C CYS A 80 6.80 -4.82 5.79
N THR A 81 5.82 -5.72 5.80
CA THR A 81 5.65 -6.77 4.79
C THR A 81 4.50 -6.41 3.88
N VAL A 82 4.76 -6.33 2.58
CA VAL A 82 3.78 -5.95 1.56
C VAL A 82 3.45 -7.14 0.67
N GLN A 83 2.18 -7.53 0.61
CA GLN A 83 1.65 -8.38 -0.44
C GLN A 83 1.50 -7.53 -1.72
N ALA A 84 2.44 -7.69 -2.64
CA ALA A 84 2.40 -6.98 -3.90
C ALA A 84 1.53 -7.71 -4.93
N GLY A 85 1.41 -9.04 -4.92
CA GLY A 85 0.70 -9.80 -5.96
C GLY A 85 -0.57 -10.52 -5.50
N GLY A 86 -1.34 -11.02 -6.46
CA GLY A 86 -2.50 -11.88 -6.21
C GLY A 86 -3.78 -11.09 -5.91
N VAL A 87 -4.65 -11.61 -5.06
CA VAL A 87 -5.88 -10.91 -4.65
C VAL A 87 -5.69 -10.42 -3.22
N ALA A 88 -6.01 -9.14 -2.99
CA ALA A 88 -5.99 -8.55 -1.66
C ALA A 88 -7.28 -7.78 -1.38
N ARG A 89 -7.75 -7.88 -0.14
CA ARG A 89 -8.92 -7.14 0.35
C ARG A 89 -8.49 -5.83 0.98
N PHE A 90 -9.11 -4.73 0.56
CA PHE A 90 -8.88 -3.39 1.08
C PHE A 90 -10.18 -2.77 1.58
N LYS A 91 -10.11 -1.91 2.62
CA LYS A 91 -11.16 -0.92 2.85
C LYS A 91 -11.16 0.09 1.71
N TYR A 92 -12.34 0.59 1.34
CA TYR A 92 -12.45 1.67 0.37
C TYR A 92 -12.92 2.99 1.01
N ASN A 93 -12.56 4.10 0.38
CA ASN A 93 -13.09 5.41 0.70
C ASN A 93 -14.55 5.52 0.20
N THR A 94 -15.51 5.66 1.11
CA THR A 94 -16.95 5.68 0.77
C THR A 94 -17.37 6.85 -0.11
N ALA A 95 -16.67 7.98 -0.05
CA ALA A 95 -16.94 9.15 -0.89
C ALA A 95 -16.45 8.95 -2.34
N ALA A 96 -15.59 7.97 -2.59
CA ALA A 96 -15.01 7.65 -3.89
C ALA A 96 -14.93 6.12 -4.05
N ALA A 97 -16.05 5.45 -3.76
CA ALA A 97 -16.10 3.98 -3.72
C ALA A 97 -15.92 3.39 -5.14
N PRO A 98 -14.98 2.45 -5.34
CA PRO A 98 -14.82 1.78 -6.62
C PRO A 98 -15.85 0.66 -6.79
N ASP A 99 -16.28 0.48 -8.03
CA ASP A 99 -17.17 -0.60 -8.49
C ASP A 99 -16.41 -1.72 -9.20
N LEU A 100 -17.11 -2.82 -9.45
CA LEU A 100 -16.57 -3.97 -10.19
C LEU A 100 -15.93 -3.53 -11.51
N ASN A 101 -14.78 -4.11 -11.85
CA ASN A 101 -13.98 -3.82 -13.04
C ASN A 101 -13.40 -2.39 -13.10
N GLN A 102 -13.54 -1.58 -12.06
CA GLN A 102 -12.84 -0.30 -11.98
C GLN A 102 -11.43 -0.48 -11.44
N MET A 103 -10.54 0.39 -11.90
CA MET A 103 -9.19 0.51 -11.37
C MET A 103 -9.20 1.28 -10.05
N VAL A 104 -8.19 1.05 -9.22
CA VAL A 104 -8.06 1.71 -7.92
C VAL A 104 -6.75 2.50 -7.79
N GLU A 105 -6.79 3.49 -6.92
CA GLU A 105 -5.65 4.25 -6.41
C GLU A 105 -5.74 4.35 -4.89
N VAL A 106 -4.63 4.73 -4.23
CA VAL A 106 -4.69 4.95 -2.78
C VAL A 106 -5.43 6.25 -2.47
N ASP A 107 -6.08 6.30 -1.31
CA ASP A 107 -6.74 7.50 -0.81
C ASP A 107 -5.86 8.36 0.10
N GLY A 108 -4.64 7.91 0.39
CA GLY A 108 -3.69 8.56 1.30
C GLY A 108 -4.00 8.34 2.79
N ALA A 109 -4.97 7.49 3.14
CA ALA A 109 -5.34 7.15 4.51
C ALA A 109 -5.40 5.62 4.70
N GLY A 110 -4.57 4.89 3.96
CA GLY A 110 -4.48 3.43 4.01
C GLY A 110 -5.69 2.70 3.39
N LYS A 111 -6.57 3.38 2.66
CA LYS A 111 -7.67 2.75 1.90
C LYS A 111 -7.44 2.92 0.40
N VAL A 112 -8.29 2.25 -0.37
CA VAL A 112 -8.37 2.44 -1.82
C VAL A 112 -9.55 3.30 -2.20
N ARG A 113 -9.48 3.95 -3.36
CA ARG A 113 -10.61 4.66 -3.97
C ARG A 113 -10.66 4.39 -5.47
N VAL A 114 -11.79 4.71 -6.10
CA VAL A 114 -11.89 4.68 -7.56
C VAL A 114 -10.78 5.53 -8.16
N ALA A 115 -10.07 4.93 -9.10
CA ALA A 115 -9.03 5.62 -9.84
C ALA A 115 -9.60 6.81 -10.61
N SER A 116 -8.92 7.95 -10.51
CA SER A 116 -9.22 9.12 -11.33
C SER A 116 -9.02 8.79 -12.81
N ALA A 117 -9.93 9.25 -13.67
CA ALA A 117 -9.73 9.18 -15.11
C ALA A 117 -8.43 9.90 -15.50
N VAL A 118 -7.74 9.40 -16.52
CA VAL A 118 -6.47 9.99 -16.98
C VAL A 118 -6.56 10.22 -18.47
N ASP A 119 -6.42 11.47 -18.88
CA ASP A 119 -6.50 11.87 -20.29
C ASP A 119 -5.21 11.54 -21.06
N ALA A 120 -4.08 11.36 -20.37
CA ALA A 120 -2.80 10.97 -20.96
C ALA A 120 -1.90 10.20 -19.97
N PHE A 121 -1.28 9.12 -20.42
CA PHE A 121 -0.26 8.40 -19.66
C PHE A 121 1.10 9.08 -19.83
N ALA A 122 1.79 9.37 -18.72
CA ALA A 122 3.17 9.82 -18.78
C ALA A 122 4.07 8.71 -19.39
N PRO A 123 5.17 9.07 -20.09
CA PRO A 123 6.10 8.10 -20.64
C PRO A 123 6.60 7.12 -19.55
N GLY A 124 6.42 5.82 -19.78
CA GLY A 124 6.95 4.76 -18.91
C GLY A 124 6.03 4.26 -17.80
N GLY A 125 4.75 4.67 -17.72
CA GLY A 125 3.90 4.30 -16.58
C GLY A 125 2.44 3.97 -16.87
N HIS A 126 1.90 3.05 -16.06
CA HIS A 126 0.48 2.98 -15.74
C HIS A 126 0.23 3.76 -14.45
N LYS A 127 -0.68 4.76 -14.47
CA LYS A 127 -1.02 5.56 -13.29
C LYS A 127 -1.66 4.72 -12.19
N MET A 128 -2.36 3.66 -12.58
CA MET A 128 -3.15 2.81 -11.68
C MET A 128 -2.63 1.39 -11.69
N ARG A 129 -2.87 0.68 -10.59
CA ARG A 129 -2.62 -0.75 -10.47
C ARG A 129 -3.75 -1.40 -9.71
N GLY A 130 -4.17 -2.54 -10.23
CA GLY A 130 -5.19 -3.39 -9.63
C GLY A 130 -6.60 -3.05 -10.08
N VAL A 131 -7.41 -4.10 -10.20
CA VAL A 131 -8.81 -4.04 -10.64
C VAL A 131 -9.71 -4.66 -9.59
N VAL A 132 -10.85 -4.03 -9.32
CA VAL A 132 -11.85 -4.57 -8.39
C VAL A 132 -12.51 -5.80 -9.00
N ILE A 133 -12.49 -6.91 -8.26
CA ILE A 133 -13.13 -8.19 -8.64
C ILE A 133 -14.28 -8.57 -7.72
N ALA A 134 -14.39 -7.96 -6.53
CA ALA A 134 -15.56 -8.07 -5.67
C ALA A 134 -15.71 -6.82 -4.78
N ARG A 135 -16.94 -6.51 -4.38
CA ARG A 135 -17.27 -5.38 -3.49
C ARG A 135 -18.24 -5.83 -2.40
N ASP A 136 -17.96 -5.44 -1.17
CA ASP A 136 -18.82 -5.62 0.00
C ASP A 136 -19.17 -4.25 0.57
N THR A 137 -20.42 -3.85 0.41
CA THR A 137 -20.94 -2.56 0.88
C THR A 137 -21.28 -2.55 2.37
N THR A 138 -21.41 -3.71 3.00
CA THR A 138 -21.69 -3.81 4.45
C THR A 138 -20.42 -3.57 5.25
N ASN A 139 -19.31 -4.16 4.80
CA ASN A 139 -18.01 -4.02 5.46
C ASN A 139 -17.13 -2.92 4.86
N GLU A 140 -17.62 -2.21 3.84
CA GLU A 140 -16.89 -1.17 3.10
C GLU A 140 -15.55 -1.66 2.55
N THR A 141 -15.55 -2.85 1.94
CA THR A 141 -14.34 -3.46 1.36
C THR A 141 -14.46 -3.81 -0.12
N VAL A 142 -13.32 -3.90 -0.78
CA VAL A 142 -13.18 -4.45 -2.13
C VAL A 142 -12.05 -5.46 -2.19
N ASP A 143 -12.26 -6.52 -2.98
CA ASP A 143 -11.20 -7.44 -3.38
C ASP A 143 -10.60 -6.93 -4.68
N VAL A 144 -9.29 -6.71 -4.67
CA VAL A 144 -8.53 -6.14 -5.79
C VAL A 144 -7.55 -7.18 -6.29
N TRP A 145 -7.60 -7.47 -7.59
CA TRP A 145 -6.57 -8.27 -8.25
C TRP A 145 -5.35 -7.39 -8.56
N LEU A 146 -4.23 -7.70 -7.91
CA LEU A 146 -2.94 -7.05 -8.01
C LEU A 146 -2.06 -7.82 -9.01
N GLY A 147 -2.10 -7.40 -10.27
CA GLY A 147 -1.32 -7.95 -11.39
C GLY A 147 0.14 -7.49 -11.44
#